data_AF-A0A935XCC3-F1
#
_entry.id   AF-A0A935XCC3-F1
#
_cell.length_a   1.000
_cell.length_b   1.000
_cell.length_c   1.000
_cell.angle_alpha   90.00
_cell.angle_beta   90.00
_cell.angle_gamma   90.00
#
_symmetry.space_group_name_H-M   'P 1'
#
loop_
_entity.id
_entity.type
_entity.pdbx_description
1 polymer ?
#
loop_
_entity_poly.entity_id
_entity_poly.type
_entity_poly.pdbx_seq_one_letter_code
_entity_poly.pdbx_strand_id
1 'polypeptide(L)' 'MTPPAGARVGLAIGAVMVALGVYIAGRIVLAGLPPLTGTAWLDLAFGVFFVARGALAYGRWKRAEGSAG' A
#
# COMPACT_ATOMS: atom_id res chain seq x y z
N MET A 1 0.05 -17.42 19.20
CA MET A 1 1.49 -17.06 19.15
C MET A 1 1.62 -15.67 18.57
N THR A 2 2.42 -14.80 19.17
CA THR A 2 2.62 -13.43 18.68
C THR A 2 3.39 -13.48 17.36
N PRO A 3 2.88 -12.91 16.25
CA PRO A 3 3.57 -13.00 14.97
C PRO A 3 4.98 -12.41 15.09
N PRO A 4 5.99 -12.99 14.41
CA PRO A 4 7.37 -12.55 14.51
C PRO A 4 7.46 -11.05 14.23
N ALA A 5 8.30 -10.32 14.96
CA ALA A 5 8.33 -8.86 14.93
C ALA A 5 8.46 -8.29 13.49
N GLY A 6 9.25 -8.95 12.63
CA GLY A 6 9.38 -8.59 11.22
C GLY A 6 8.08 -8.70 10.40
N ALA A 7 7.17 -9.61 10.74
CA ALA A 7 5.89 -9.74 10.06
C ALA A 7 4.93 -8.58 10.39
N ARG A 8 4.99 -8.04 11.61
CA ARG A 8 4.22 -6.84 12.01
C ARG A 8 4.77 -5.57 11.37
N VAL A 9 6.09 -5.43 11.30
CA VAL A 9 6.75 -4.31 10.62
C VAL A 9 6.40 -4.32 9.12
N GLY A 10 6.45 -5.49 8.47
CA GLY A 10 6.06 -5.65 7.07
C GLY A 10 4.59 -5.29 6.81
N LEU A 11 3.68 -5.66 7.71
CA LEU A 11 2.27 -5.29 7.64
C LEU A 11 2.06 -3.78 7.80
N ALA A 12 2.73 -3.15 8.78
CA ALA A 12 2.64 -1.71 9.01
C ALA A 12 3.14 -0.92 7.79
N ILE A 13 4.28 -1.32 7.22
CA ILE A 13 4.79 -0.74 5.97
C ILE A 13 3.78 -0.93 4.84
N GLY A 14 3.18 -2.12 4.72
CA GLY A 14 2.14 -2.40 3.73
C GLY A 14 0.93 -1.48 3.86
N ALA A 15 0.44 -1.25 5.09
CA ALA A 15 -0.68 -0.35 5.36
C ALA A 15 -0.35 1.11 4.96
N VAL A 16 0.86 1.57 5.30
CA VAL A 16 1.34 2.91 4.91
C VAL A 16 1.41 3.03 3.39
N MET A 17 1.89 2.00 2.69
CA MET A 17 1.92 1.99 1.22
C MET A 17 0.52 2.11 0.63
N VAL A 18 -0.47 1.35 1.12
CA VAL A 18 -1.86 1.48 0.65
C VAL A 18 -2.39 2.88 0.89
N ALA A 19 -2.20 3.44 2.09
CA ALA A 19 -2.67 4.79 2.42
C ALA A 19 -2.07 5.85 1.48
N LEU A 20 -0.76 5.78 1.23
CA LEU A 20 -0.08 6.67 0.29
C LEU A 20 -0.62 6.50 -1.13
N GLY A 21 -0.79 5.27 -1.60
CA GLY A 21 -1.28 5.02 -2.95
C GLY A 21 -2.72 5.52 -3.17
N VAL A 22 -3.60 5.30 -2.18
CA VAL A 22 -4.97 5.82 -2.19
C VAL A 22 -4.98 7.35 -2.15
N TYR A 23 -4.12 7.97 -1.35
CA TYR A 23 -4.01 9.43 -1.30
C TYR A 23 -3.54 10.02 -2.64
N ILE A 24 -2.50 9.46 -3.26
CA ILE A 24 -1.96 9.92 -4.54
C ILE A 24 -2.96 9.73 -5.69
N ALA A 25 -3.70 8.62 -5.71
CA ALA A 25 -4.74 8.43 -6.73
C ALA A 25 -5.96 9.32 -6.45
N GLY A 26 -6.42 9.38 -5.19
CA GLY A 26 -7.62 10.10 -4.77
C GLY A 26 -7.51 11.62 -4.97
N ARG A 27 -6.35 12.22 -4.73
CA ARG A 27 -6.14 13.66 -4.99
C ARG A 27 -6.41 14.05 -6.46
N ILE A 28 -6.08 13.16 -7.41
CA ILE A 28 -6.28 13.41 -8.84
C ILE A 28 -7.72 13.11 -9.22
N VAL A 29 -8.20 11.91 -8.87
CA VAL A 29 -9.49 11.39 -9.36
C VAL A 29 -10.68 12.04 -8.65
N LEU A 30 -10.56 12.35 -7.36
CA LEU A 30 -11.67 12.84 -6.54
C LEU A 30 -11.60 14.36 -6.30
N ALA A 31 -10.39 14.90 -6.12
CA ALA A 31 -10.20 16.29 -5.73
C ALA A 31 -9.73 17.21 -6.88
N GLY A 32 -9.38 16.66 -8.05
CA GLY A 32 -8.88 17.44 -9.19
C GLY A 32 -7.62 18.26 -8.88
N LEU A 33 -6.84 17.85 -7.88
CA LEU A 33 -5.66 18.56 -7.44
C LEU A 33 -4.49 18.34 -8.42
N PRO A 34 -3.55 19.31 -8.50
CA PRO A 34 -2.38 19.16 -9.35
C PRO A 34 -1.55 17.93 -8.95
N PRO A 35 -0.97 17.21 -9.93
CA PRO A 35 -0.15 16.03 -9.69
C PRO A 35 1.14 16.38 -8.94
N LEU A 36 1.56 15.52 -8.01
CA LEU A 36 2.78 15.68 -7.22
C LEU A 36 4.03 15.63 -8.08
N THR A 37 4.04 14.78 -9.10
CA THR A 37 5.18 14.60 -10.00
C THR A 37 5.13 15.52 -11.22
N GLY A 38 4.13 16.41 -11.30
CA GLY A 38 3.86 17.22 -12.48
C GLY A 38 3.19 16.46 -13.63
N THR A 39 3.03 15.13 -13.53
CA THR A 39 2.42 14.29 -14.57
C THR A 39 1.33 13.38 -13.97
N ALA A 40 0.07 13.59 -14.35
CA ALA A 40 -1.08 12.88 -13.75
C ALA A 40 -1.00 11.35 -13.91
N TRP A 41 -0.58 10.86 -15.08
CA TRP A 41 -0.45 9.43 -15.34
C TRP A 41 0.65 8.76 -14.48
N LEU A 42 1.70 9.51 -14.13
CA LEU A 42 2.79 8.99 -13.31
C LEU A 42 2.33 8.82 -11.85
N ASP A 43 1.61 9.80 -11.31
CA ASP A 43 0.98 9.73 -9.99
C ASP A 43 -0.03 8.58 -9.90
N LEU A 44 -0.86 8.38 -10.93
CA LEU A 44 -1.77 7.25 -11.01
C LEU A 44 -1.03 5.90 -11.01
N ALA A 45 0.04 5.78 -11.80
CA ALA A 45 0.87 4.57 -11.83
C ALA A 45 1.51 4.29 -10.46
N PHE A 46 2.04 5.32 -9.80
CA PHE A 46 2.55 5.20 -8.43
C PHE A 46 1.45 4.80 -7.45
N GLY A 47 0.28 5.44 -7.53
CA GLY A 47 -0.87 5.14 -6.68
C GLY A 47 -1.25 3.67 -6.75
N VAL A 48 -1.44 3.15 -7.97
CA VAL A 48 -1.74 1.73 -8.22
C VAL A 48 -0.62 0.83 -7.72
N PHE A 49 0.63 1.16 -8.00
CA PHE A 49 1.78 0.37 -7.57
C PHE A 49 1.87 0.25 -6.04
N PHE A 50 1.71 1.37 -5.32
CA PHE A 50 1.75 1.41 -3.86
C PHE A 50 0.61 0.61 -3.24
N VAL A 51 -0.61 0.73 -3.77
CA VAL A 51 -1.76 -0.07 -3.33
C VAL A 51 -1.53 -1.56 -3.56
N ALA A 52 -1.12 -1.95 -4.76
CA ALA A 52 -0.85 -3.35 -5.10
C ALA A 52 0.25 -3.94 -4.20
N ARG A 53 1.35 -3.20 -4.00
CA ARG A 53 2.47 -3.66 -3.17
C ARG A 53 2.09 -3.77 -1.69
N GLY A 54 1.31 -2.84 -1.18
CA GLY A 54 0.77 -2.91 0.18
C GLY A 54 -0.19 -4.09 0.37
N ALA A 55 -1.07 -4.35 -0.60
CA ALA A 55 -1.95 -5.51 -0.61
C ALA A 55 -1.19 -6.85 -0.65
N LEU A 56 -0.09 -6.92 -1.40
CA LEU A 56 0.79 -8.09 -1.41
C LEU A 56 1.48 -8.32 -0.05
N ALA A 57 1.91 -7.26 0.64
CA ALA A 57 2.46 -7.36 1.98
C ALA A 57 1.43 -7.93 2.98
N TYR A 58 0.18 -7.48 2.88
CA TYR A 58 -0.93 -8.05 3.66
C TYR A 58 -1.18 -9.53 3.33
N GLY A 59 -1.22 -9.91 2.05
CA GLY A 59 -1.40 -11.30 1.63
C GLY A 59 -0.26 -12.23 2.04
N ARG A 60 0.97 -11.71 2.17
CA ARG A 60 2.11 -12.46 2.74
C ARG A 60 1.96 -12.67 4.24
N TRP A 61 1.56 -11.63 4.97
CA TRP A 61 1.31 -11.72 6.41
C TRP A 61 0.20 -12.72 6.72
N LYS A 62 -0.94 -12.65 6.02
CA LYS A 62 -2.07 -13.58 6.20
C LYS A 62 -1.70 -15.04 5.94
N ARG A 63 -0.84 -15.30 4.95
CA ARG A 63 -0.30 -16.65 4.69
C ARG A 63 0.62 -17.13 5.81
N ALA A 64 1.47 -16.24 6.33
CA ALA A 64 2.36 -16.56 7.44
C ALA A 64 1.59 -16.87 8.75
N GLU A 65 0.45 -16.23 8.97
CA GLU A 65 -0.44 -16.57 10.09
C GLU A 65 -1.12 -17.94 9.90
N GLY A 66 -1.59 -18.26 8.69
CA GLY A 66 -2.27 -19.54 8.41
C GLY A 66 -1.37 -20.77 8.42
N SER A 67 -0.05 -20.62 8.20
CA SER A 67 0.92 -21.73 8.27
C SER A 67 1.45 -21.99 9.70
N ALA A 68 1.03 -21.19 10.69
CA ALA A 68 1.47 -21.27 12.08
C ALA A 68 0.40 -21.81 13.04
N GLY A 69 -0.75 -22.28 12.52
CA GLY A 69 -1.82 -22.95 13.25
C GLY A 69 -1.97 -24.41 12.81
#